data_AF-A0A8C9VCT0-F1
#
_entry.id   AF-A0A8C9VCT0-F1
#
_cell.length_a   1.000
_cell.length_b   1.000
_cell.length_c   1.000
_cell.angle_alpha   90.00
_cell.angle_beta   90.00
_cell.angle_gamma   90.00
#
_symmetry.space_group_name_H-M   'P 1'
#
loop_
_entity.id
_entity.type
_entity.pdbx_description
1 polymer ?
#
loop_
_entity_poly.entity_id
_entity_poly.type
_entity_poly.pdbx_seq_one_letter_code
_entity_poly.pdbx_strand_id
1 'polypeptide(L)'
;MASTLEFRTIVDQSCRYSEEFVNIYYDYMDKKRRHLTRLYLDKATLVWNGNAVSGQDALGEFFESLPSSEFQVHTLDCQPVHEQATQGQTTLLVVTGGSVKFDGNKQRYFNQNFLLTAQASPTSDQPVWKIASDCFRFQDWAS
;
A
#
# COMPACT_ATOMS: atom_id res chain seq x y z
N MET A 1 -21.90 11.26 14.45
CA MET A 1 -21.07 12.14 13.61
C MET A 1 -19.90 12.63 14.45
N ALA A 2 -18.67 12.38 14.02
CA ALA A 2 -17.49 12.95 14.68
C ALA A 2 -17.54 14.48 14.64
N SER A 3 -17.02 15.16 15.66
CA SER A 3 -16.89 16.60 15.62
C SER A 3 -15.86 17.01 14.54
N THR A 4 -15.93 18.25 14.05
CA THR A 4 -14.95 18.75 13.06
C THR A 4 -13.51 18.68 13.56
N LEU A 5 -13.31 18.89 14.87
CA LEU A 5 -11.99 18.79 15.50
C LEU A 5 -11.48 17.35 15.55
N GLU A 6 -12.37 16.39 15.84
CA GLU A 6 -12.07 14.95 15.81
C GLU A 6 -11.69 14.50 14.40
N PHE A 7 -12.44 14.93 13.38
CA PHE A 7 -12.15 14.58 11.99
C PHE A 7 -10.79 15.11 11.52
N ARG A 8 -10.44 16.35 11.88
CA ARG A 8 -9.12 16.91 11.58
C ARG A 8 -7.99 16.07 12.18
N THR A 9 -8.15 15.63 13.43
CA THR A 9 -7.16 14.75 14.08
C THR A 9 -6.98 13.44 13.32
N ILE A 10 -8.07 12.83 12.84
CA ILE A 10 -8.03 11.60 12.03
C ILE A 10 -7.25 11.84 10.73
N VAL A 11 -7.48 12.98 10.07
CA VAL A 11 -6.76 13.36 8.84
C VAL A 11 -5.26 13.55 9.12
N ASP A 12 -4.90 14.29 10.18
CA ASP A 12 -3.49 14.54 10.53
C ASP A 12 -2.75 13.23 10.85
N GLN A 13 -3.40 12.30 11.54
CA GLN A 13 -2.85 10.95 11.81
C GLN A 13 -2.72 10.13 10.53
N SER A 14 -3.73 10.19 9.65
CA SER A 14 -3.73 9.49 8.36
C SER A 14 -2.53 9.88 7.51
N CYS A 15 -2.21 11.18 7.42
CA CYS A 15 -1.04 11.68 6.70
C CYS A 15 0.26 11.05 7.24
N ARG A 16 0.47 11.09 8.55
CA ARG A 16 1.68 10.54 9.20
C ARG A 16 1.82 9.04 8.93
N TYR A 17 0.76 8.27 9.10
CA TYR A 17 0.79 6.82 8.85
C TYR A 17 1.03 6.51 7.37
N SER A 18 0.47 7.29 6.45
CA SER A 18 0.68 7.09 5.01
C SER A 18 2.12 7.32 4.59
N GLU A 19 2.77 8.36 5.12
CA GLU A 19 4.18 8.68 4.84
C GLU A 19 5.10 7.57 5.35
N GLU A 20 4.88 7.11 6.59
CA GLU A 20 5.65 6.00 7.16
C GLU A 20 5.44 4.70 6.38
N PHE A 21 4.19 4.36 6.07
CA PHE A 21 3.85 3.18 5.30
C PHE A 21 4.53 3.17 3.93
N VAL A 22 4.46 4.28 3.18
CA VAL A 22 5.06 4.38 1.84
C VAL A 22 6.56 4.17 1.89
N ASN A 23 7.24 4.79 2.86
CA ASN A 23 8.68 4.59 3.06
C ASN A 23 9.03 3.12 3.34
N ILE A 24 8.27 2.46 4.22
CA ILE A 24 8.47 1.04 4.54
C ILE A 24 8.19 0.16 3.34
N TYR A 25 7.05 0.37 2.66
CA TYR A 25 6.60 -0.47 1.56
C TYR A 25 7.61 -0.48 0.42
N TYR A 26 8.06 0.70 -0.04
CA TYR A 26 9.01 0.77 -1.15
C TYR A 26 10.44 0.37 -0.74
N ASP A 27 10.88 0.60 0.52
CA ASP A 27 12.13 0.01 1.03
C ASP A 27 12.09 -1.51 1.01
N TYR A 28 10.96 -2.11 1.39
CA TYR A 28 10.76 -3.55 1.37
C TYR A 28 10.69 -4.08 -0.05
N MET A 29 9.99 -3.39 -0.95
CA MET A 29 9.92 -3.75 -2.35
C MET A 29 11.31 -3.76 -3.00
N ASP A 30 12.17 -2.78 -2.70
CA ASP A 30 13.48 -2.68 -3.33
C ASP A 30 14.54 -3.56 -2.67
N LYS A 31 14.54 -3.65 -1.33
CA LYS A 31 15.67 -4.23 -0.57
C LYS A 31 15.33 -5.49 0.22
N LYS A 32 14.05 -5.72 0.53
CA LYS A 32 13.61 -6.80 1.45
C LYS A 32 12.39 -7.55 0.91
N ARG A 33 12.38 -7.88 -0.39
CA ARG A 33 11.21 -8.44 -1.11
C ARG A 33 10.56 -9.63 -0.39
N ARG A 34 11.36 -10.53 0.19
CA ARG A 34 10.89 -11.70 0.97
C ARG A 34 10.06 -11.35 2.21
N HIS A 35 10.16 -10.12 2.70
CA HIS A 35 9.41 -9.64 3.86
C HIS A 35 8.21 -8.76 3.47
N LEU A 36 8.06 -8.42 2.19
CA LEU A 36 7.02 -7.51 1.70
C LEU A 36 5.61 -8.05 1.99
N THR A 37 5.40 -9.35 1.81
CA THR A 37 4.10 -10.01 2.06
C THR A 37 3.61 -9.87 3.49
N ARG A 38 4.50 -9.66 4.47
CA ARG A 38 4.12 -9.42 5.88
C ARG A 38 3.33 -8.13 6.08
N LEU A 39 3.44 -7.18 5.14
CA LEU A 39 2.66 -5.94 5.13
C LEU A 39 1.22 -6.18 4.66
N TYR A 40 0.91 -7.31 4.04
CA TYR A 40 -0.42 -7.65 3.56
C TYR A 40 -1.21 -8.44 4.63
N LEU A 41 -2.54 -8.32 4.59
CA LEU A 41 -3.44 -9.25 5.28
C LEU A 41 -3.40 -10.64 4.62
N ASP A 42 -3.88 -11.65 5.35
CA ASP A 42 -3.91 -13.04 4.87
C ASP A 42 -4.76 -13.21 3.61
N LYS A 43 -5.86 -12.44 3.52
CA LYS A 43 -6.81 -12.42 2.40
C LYS A 43 -6.66 -11.20 1.50
N ALA A 44 -5.51 -10.53 1.53
CA ALA A 44 -5.31 -9.35 0.71
C ALA A 44 -5.29 -9.69 -0.79
N THR A 45 -5.67 -8.71 -1.60
CA THR A 45 -5.67 -8.82 -3.05
C THR A 45 -4.78 -7.75 -3.68
N LEU A 46 -4.01 -8.16 -4.69
CA LEU A 46 -3.23 -7.27 -5.56
C LEU A 46 -3.79 -7.33 -6.97
N VAL A 47 -3.96 -6.18 -7.61
CA VAL A 47 -4.18 -6.06 -9.05
C VAL A 47 -2.96 -5.40 -9.67
N TRP A 48 -2.13 -6.18 -10.36
CA TRP A 48 -0.91 -5.70 -11.00
C TRP A 48 -1.08 -5.61 -12.51
N ASN A 49 -1.19 -4.39 -13.04
CA ASN A 49 -1.45 -4.12 -14.46
C ASN A 49 -2.69 -4.87 -15.01
N GLY A 50 -3.69 -5.13 -14.15
CA GLY A 50 -4.91 -5.86 -14.50
C GLY A 50 -4.89 -7.36 -14.17
N ASN A 51 -3.76 -7.90 -13.72
CA ASN A 51 -3.66 -9.30 -13.26
C ASN A 51 -3.95 -9.38 -11.77
N ALA A 52 -4.95 -10.17 -11.37
CA ALA A 52 -5.31 -10.36 -9.97
C ALA A 52 -4.44 -11.44 -9.32
N VAL A 53 -3.95 -11.13 -8.12
CA VAL A 53 -3.20 -12.03 -7.22
C VAL A 53 -3.88 -11.95 -5.85
N SER A 54 -4.10 -13.08 -5.18
CA SER A 54 -4.88 -13.11 -3.94
C SER A 54 -4.35 -14.12 -2.96
N GLY A 55 -4.22 -13.71 -1.70
CA GLY A 55 -3.68 -14.54 -0.63
C GLY A 55 -2.15 -14.49 -0.51
N GLN A 56 -1.66 -14.77 0.69
CA GLN A 56 -0.24 -14.63 1.05
C GLN A 56 0.71 -15.44 0.17
N ASP A 57 0.39 -16.71 -0.10
CA ASP A 57 1.26 -17.59 -0.87
C ASP A 57 1.44 -17.08 -2.31
N ALA A 58 0.33 -16.76 -2.98
CA ALA A 58 0.35 -16.23 -4.35
C ALA A 58 1.02 -14.84 -4.42
N LEU A 59 0.83 -13.99 -3.40
CA LEU A 59 1.55 -12.72 -3.30
C LEU A 59 3.06 -12.95 -3.15
N GLY A 60 3.47 -13.91 -2.33
CA GLY A 60 4.87 -14.27 -2.12
C GLY A 60 5.53 -14.71 -3.42
N GLU A 61 4.94 -15.69 -4.09
CA GLU A 61 5.42 -16.18 -5.39
C GLU A 61 5.47 -15.05 -6.44
N PHE A 62 4.43 -14.21 -6.50
CA PHE A 62 4.37 -13.09 -7.42
C PHE A 62 5.52 -12.10 -7.18
N PHE A 63 5.72 -11.66 -5.93
CA PHE A 63 6.75 -10.68 -5.60
C PHE A 63 8.17 -11.21 -5.76
N GLU A 64 8.40 -12.50 -5.52
CA GLU A 64 9.69 -13.16 -5.78
C GLU A 64 9.96 -13.32 -7.29
N SER A 65 8.91 -13.47 -8.11
CA SER A 65 9.05 -13.56 -9.56
C SER A 65 9.39 -12.22 -10.24
N LEU A 66 9.10 -11.10 -9.59
CA LEU A 66 9.40 -9.78 -10.14
C LEU A 66 10.91 -9.49 -10.09
N PRO A 67 11.48 -8.83 -11.11
CA PRO A 67 12.86 -8.36 -11.06
C PRO A 67 13.14 -7.45 -9.85
N SER A 68 14.42 -7.28 -9.53
CA SER A 68 14.87 -6.23 -8.61
C SER A 68 14.35 -4.88 -9.10
N SER A 69 13.97 -4.01 -8.17
CA SER A 69 13.36 -2.71 -8.46
C SER A 69 14.11 -1.57 -7.79
N GLU A 70 13.93 -0.38 -8.35
CA GLU A 70 14.29 0.89 -7.73
C GLU A 70 13.11 1.85 -7.91
N PHE A 71 12.35 2.07 -6.85
CA PHE A 71 11.19 2.96 -6.84
C PHE A 71 11.56 4.37 -6.42
N GLN A 72 10.98 5.36 -7.10
CA GLN A 72 11.02 6.77 -6.75
C GLN A 72 9.59 7.30 -6.69
N VAL A 73 9.10 7.52 -5.47
CA VAL A 73 7.77 8.10 -5.23
C VAL A 73 7.87 9.61 -5.36
N HIS A 74 7.03 10.20 -6.21
CA HIS A 74 6.99 11.65 -6.45
C HIS A 74 5.79 12.30 -5.79
N THR A 75 4.67 11.57 -5.70
CA THR A 75 3.43 12.06 -5.11
C THR A 75 2.85 11.03 -4.15
N LEU A 76 2.27 11.55 -3.09
CA LEU A 76 1.54 10.81 -2.06
C LEU A 76 0.30 11.61 -1.70
N ASP A 77 -0.85 10.94 -1.68
CA ASP A 77 -2.09 11.44 -1.11
C ASP A 77 -2.73 10.35 -0.24
N CYS A 78 -3.51 10.73 0.75
CA CYS A 78 -4.22 9.78 1.58
C CYS A 78 -5.55 10.32 2.10
N GLN A 79 -6.50 9.42 2.32
CA GLN A 79 -7.85 9.77 2.77
C GLN A 79 -8.37 8.73 3.77
N PRO A 80 -8.80 9.14 4.98
CA PRO A 80 -9.47 8.22 5.88
C PRO A 80 -10.77 7.73 5.25
N VAL A 81 -11.00 6.43 5.27
CA VAL A 81 -12.18 5.82 4.65
C VAL A 81 -13.35 5.86 5.62
N HIS A 82 -14.51 6.27 5.12
CA HIS A 82 -15.73 6.37 5.94
C HIS A 82 -16.17 5.00 6.46
N GLU A 83 -16.57 4.93 7.74
CA GLU A 83 -16.89 3.69 8.46
C GLU A 83 -17.97 2.81 7.78
N GLN A 84 -18.90 3.44 7.05
CA GLN A 84 -19.95 2.72 6.32
C GLN A 84 -19.39 1.84 5.20
N ALA A 85 -18.27 2.24 4.58
CA ALA A 85 -17.63 1.44 3.54
C ALA A 85 -16.82 0.27 4.11
N THR A 86 -16.51 0.30 5.42
CA THR A 86 -15.56 -0.62 6.05
C THR A 86 -16.16 -1.38 7.24
N GLN A 87 -17.47 -1.25 7.46
CA GLN A 87 -18.20 -1.87 8.57
C GLN A 87 -17.57 -1.54 9.94
N GLY A 88 -17.10 -0.31 10.09
CA GLY A 88 -16.45 0.18 11.33
C GLY A 88 -14.95 -0.09 11.43
N GLN A 89 -14.34 -0.79 10.46
CA GLN A 89 -12.90 -1.02 10.45
C GLN A 89 -12.14 0.26 10.09
N THR A 90 -11.22 0.71 10.96
CA THR A 90 -10.34 1.85 10.70
C THR A 90 -9.46 1.57 9.48
N THR A 91 -9.66 2.38 8.44
CA THR A 91 -9.10 2.12 7.10
C THR A 91 -8.63 3.42 6.47
N LEU A 92 -7.54 3.34 5.72
CA LEU A 92 -6.88 4.46 5.06
C LEU A 92 -6.68 4.13 3.58
N LEU A 93 -7.19 5.00 2.69
CA LEU A 93 -6.83 4.97 1.28
C LEU A 93 -5.51 5.73 1.12
N VAL A 94 -4.53 5.12 0.46
CA VAL A 94 -3.25 5.74 0.11
C VAL A 94 -3.08 5.68 -1.39
N VAL A 95 -2.71 6.79 -2.02
CA VAL A 95 -2.45 6.88 -3.46
C VAL A 95 -1.04 7.42 -3.67
N THR A 96 -0.27 6.74 -4.52
CA THR A 96 1.10 7.11 -4.85
C THR A 96 1.28 7.18 -6.36
N GLY A 97 2.10 8.13 -6.78
CA GLY A 97 2.55 8.27 -8.15
C GLY A 97 4.06 8.46 -8.19
N GLY A 98 4.71 7.86 -9.18
CA GLY A 98 6.16 7.89 -9.21
C GLY A 98 6.73 7.22 -10.45
N SER A 99 8.01 6.89 -10.36
CA SER A 99 8.68 6.07 -11.35
C SER A 99 9.34 4.86 -10.72
N VAL A 100 9.47 3.79 -11.51
CA VAL A 100 10.15 2.57 -11.10
C VAL A 100 11.04 2.08 -12.22
N LYS A 101 12.22 1.61 -11.86
CA LYS A 101 13.11 0.89 -12.75
C LYS A 101 13.24 -0.55 -12.27
N PHE A 102 12.74 -1.48 -13.08
CA PHE A 102 12.99 -2.91 -12.88
C PHE A 102 14.28 -3.31 -13.58
N ASP A 103 15.04 -4.24 -13.01
CA ASP A 103 16.26 -4.75 -13.62
C ASP A 103 15.98 -5.31 -15.03
N GLY A 104 16.89 -5.05 -15.97
CA GLY A 104 16.72 -5.37 -17.39
C GLY A 104 15.65 -4.55 -18.14
N ASN A 105 14.98 -3.59 -17.52
CA ASN A 105 13.90 -2.80 -18.12
C ASN A 105 14.20 -1.29 -18.11
N LYS A 106 13.54 -0.55 -19.02
CA LYS A 106 13.52 0.92 -18.98
C LYS A 106 12.76 1.41 -17.74
N GLN A 107 13.13 2.59 -17.23
CA GLN A 107 12.35 3.26 -16.19
C GLN A 107 10.97 3.63 -16.73
N ARG A 108 9.92 3.44 -15.92
CA ARG A 108 8.53 3.73 -16.27
C ARG A 108 7.84 4.48 -15.16
N TYR A 109 6.81 5.25 -15.51
CA TYR A 109 5.93 5.87 -14.53
C TYR A 109 4.82 4.92 -14.10
N PHE A 110 4.44 5.00 -12.84
CA PHE A 110 3.38 4.19 -12.27
C PHE A 110 2.42 5.03 -11.42
N ASN A 111 1.22 4.50 -11.22
CA ASN A 111 0.33 4.88 -10.13
C ASN A 111 0.00 3.62 -9.33
N GLN A 112 -0.01 3.74 -8.01
CA GLN A 112 -0.37 2.65 -7.12
C GLN A 112 -1.26 3.17 -6.00
N ASN A 113 -2.34 2.44 -5.69
CA ASN A 113 -3.20 2.75 -4.56
C ASN A 113 -3.35 1.54 -3.64
N PHE A 114 -3.43 1.84 -2.35
CA PHE A 114 -3.54 0.86 -1.28
C PHE A 114 -4.75 1.17 -0.41
N LEU A 115 -5.43 0.12 0.02
CA LEU A 115 -6.39 0.18 1.10
C LEU A 115 -5.75 -0.47 2.33
N LEU A 116 -5.38 0.36 3.30
CA LEU A 116 -4.75 -0.08 4.55
C LEU A 116 -5.79 -0.23 5.65
N THR A 117 -5.63 -1.24 6.49
CA THR A 117 -6.49 -1.47 7.66
C THR A 117 -5.64 -1.51 8.92
N ALA A 118 -6.14 -0.87 9.98
CA ALA A 118 -5.50 -0.90 11.28
C ALA A 118 -5.73 -2.26 11.95
N GLN A 119 -4.66 -2.96 12.31
CA GLN A 119 -4.72 -4.21 13.07
C GLN A 119 -4.27 -3.94 14.50
N ALA A 120 -5.01 -4.46 15.48
CA ALA A 120 -4.62 -4.38 16.88
C ALA A 120 -3.28 -5.09 17.09
N SER A 121 -2.36 -4.44 17.80
CA SER A 121 -1.08 -5.03 18.19
C SER A 121 -1.16 -5.49 19.65
N PRO A 122 -0.81 -6.74 19.98
CA PRO A 122 -0.72 -7.18 21.38
C PRO A 122 0.38 -6.46 22.17
N THR A 123 1.33 -5.82 21.47
CA THR A 123 2.57 -5.29 22.06
C THR A 123 2.68 -3.76 22.00
N SER A 124 1.67 -3.07 21.47
CA SER A 124 1.67 -1.61 21.35
C SER A 124 0.24 -1.06 21.38
N ASP A 125 0.08 0.11 21.99
CA ASP A 125 -1.15 0.90 21.91
C ASP A 125 -1.37 1.50 20.51
N GLN A 126 -0.34 1.45 19.64
CA GLN A 126 -0.44 1.88 18.25
C GLN A 126 -0.82 0.69 17.34
N PRO A 127 -1.77 0.88 16.41
CA PRO A 127 -2.13 -0.18 15.47
C PRO A 127 -1.00 -0.45 14.47
N VAL A 128 -0.96 -1.68 13.98
CA VAL A 128 -0.13 -2.05 12.82
C VAL A 128 -1.00 -1.95 11.57
N TRP A 129 -0.57 -1.13 10.60
CA TRP A 129 -1.28 -1.00 9.34
C TRP A 129 -0.91 -2.12 8.38
N LYS A 130 -1.93 -2.80 7.84
CA LYS A 130 -1.77 -3.86 6.84
C LYS A 130 -2.59 -3.61 5.58
N ILE A 131 -2.06 -4.01 4.44
CA ILE A 131 -2.68 -3.87 3.13
C ILE A 131 -3.81 -4.90 3.01
N ALA A 132 -5.04 -4.41 2.83
CA ALA A 132 -6.20 -5.21 2.47
C ALA A 132 -6.37 -5.32 0.95
N SER A 133 -6.09 -4.24 0.22
CA SER A 133 -6.14 -4.20 -1.24
C SER A 133 -5.01 -3.35 -1.80
N ASP A 134 -4.44 -3.76 -2.92
CA ASP A 134 -3.39 -3.08 -3.66
C ASP A 134 -3.71 -3.09 -5.15
N CYS A 135 -3.54 -1.96 -5.82
CA CYS A 135 -3.70 -1.84 -7.26
C CYS A 135 -2.54 -1.03 -7.85
N PHE A 136 -1.67 -1.70 -8.60
CA PHE A 136 -0.54 -1.12 -9.31
C PHE A 136 -0.79 -1.08 -10.81
N ARG A 137 -0.45 0.04 -11.46
CA ARG A 137 -0.51 0.15 -12.93
C ARG A 137 0.58 1.09 -13.47
N PHE A 138 1.25 0.65 -14.53
CA PHE A 138 2.10 1.54 -15.34
C PHE A 138 1.25 2.54 -16.12
N GLN A 139 1.71 3.79 -16.21
CA GLN A 139 1.01 4.82 -16.98
C GLN A 139 0.98 4.51 -18.47
N ASP A 140 2.03 3.88 -18.98
CA ASP A 140 2.21 3.50 -20.38
C ASP A 140 2.00 1.99 -20.61
N TRP A 141 1.15 1.32 -19.81
CA TRP A 141 1.06 -0.16 -19.76
C TRP A 141 0.88 -0.87 -21.10
N ALA A 142 0.26 -0.20 -22.08
CA ALA A 142 -0.01 -0.74 -23.42
C ALA A 142 1.18 -0.63 -24.40
N SER A 143 2.31 -0.05 -23.96
CA SER A 143 3.47 0.30 -24.79
C SER A 143 4.70 -0.55 -24.49
#